data_AF-A0A7L0TDG9-F1
#
_entry.id   AF-A0A7L0TDG9-F1
#
_cell.length_a   1.000
_cell.length_b   1.000
_cell.length_c   1.000
_cell.angle_alpha   90.00
_cell.angle_beta   90.00
_cell.angle_gamma   90.00
#
_symmetry.space_group_name_H-M   'P 1'
#
loop_
_entity.id
_entity.type
_entity.pdbx_description
1 polymer ?
#
loop_
_entity_poly.entity_id
_entity_poly.type
_entity_poly.pdbx_seq_one_letter_code
_entity_poly.pdbx_strand_id
1 'polypeptide(L)'
;MEADGALSLGALERELRAAVAADERRERENAAKLRALRQRVPSYQEFRDIVLASHLKPLEKKDKMDKRRNVLWNPCAAHTKAPQTSDVEIPQELDQLPGTSAEFYRDWRRCLKSGKEKYQLLLELGGKALGRIFQADLGFGLLGEFLTVLAENVCHEDRDAILQILQSLSGTKRFRLNMDLLSESEKESSRDLFRKLQSMSRDSWTAGHPSGPAGCGAEREAHLVDSSLEKEAEEERIVMELMKRYQVN
;
A
#
# COMPACT_ATOMS: atom_id res chain seq x y z
N MET A 1 -53.75 -68.15 28.05
CA MET A 1 -54.28 -66.95 28.72
C MET A 1 -53.19 -65.91 28.60
N GLU A 2 -53.44 -64.93 27.75
CA GLU A 2 -52.52 -63.91 27.24
C GLU A 2 -51.80 -63.15 28.37
N ALA A 3 -50.47 -63.05 28.29
CA ALA A 3 -49.69 -62.06 29.05
C ALA A 3 -49.54 -60.80 28.20
N ASP A 4 -50.67 -60.24 27.77
CA ASP A 4 -50.73 -58.99 27.03
C ASP A 4 -50.88 -57.82 28.01
N GLY A 5 -50.01 -56.81 27.93
CA GLY A 5 -50.23 -55.54 28.64
C GLY A 5 -49.19 -55.08 29.67
N ALA A 6 -47.99 -55.65 29.75
CA ALA A 6 -46.89 -54.97 30.46
C ALA A 6 -46.23 -53.94 29.52
N LEU A 7 -46.90 -52.81 29.28
CA LEU A 7 -46.31 -51.66 28.60
C LEU A 7 -45.04 -51.25 29.36
N SER A 8 -43.87 -51.58 28.82
CA SER A 8 -42.61 -51.19 29.45
C SER A 8 -42.48 -49.67 29.42
N LEU A 9 -42.50 -49.03 30.59
CA LEU A 9 -42.46 -47.58 30.74
C LEU A 9 -41.27 -46.95 30.00
N GLY A 10 -40.13 -47.65 29.95
CA GLY A 10 -38.94 -47.21 29.21
C GLY A 10 -39.06 -47.33 27.67
N ALA A 11 -39.93 -48.19 27.12
CA ALA A 11 -40.23 -48.17 25.68
C ALA A 11 -41.11 -46.98 25.33
N LEU A 12 -42.14 -46.72 26.14
CA LEU A 12 -43.04 -45.59 25.95
C LEU A 12 -42.31 -44.24 26.08
N GLU A 13 -41.39 -44.12 27.03
CA GLU A 13 -40.57 -42.91 27.20
C GLU A 13 -39.64 -42.66 25.98
N ARG A 14 -39.08 -43.72 25.40
CA ARG A 14 -38.25 -43.61 24.18
C ARG A 14 -39.08 -43.19 22.98
N GLU A 15 -40.28 -43.76 22.83
CA GLU A 15 -41.21 -43.40 21.76
C GLU A 15 -41.64 -41.93 21.89
N LEU A 16 -41.99 -41.49 23.11
CA LEU A 16 -42.33 -40.09 23.37
C LEU A 16 -41.18 -39.15 23.02
N ARG A 17 -39.96 -39.45 23.46
CA ARG A 17 -38.77 -38.65 23.11
C ARG A 17 -38.52 -38.61 21.61
N ALA A 18 -38.71 -39.73 20.90
CA ALA A 18 -38.55 -39.80 19.46
C ALA A 18 -39.60 -38.95 18.73
N ALA A 19 -40.86 -39.00 19.17
CA ALA A 19 -41.93 -38.17 18.63
C ALA A 19 -41.65 -36.68 18.81
N VAL A 20 -41.26 -36.27 20.04
CA VAL A 20 -40.88 -34.87 20.33
C VAL A 20 -39.72 -34.42 19.44
N ALA A 21 -38.66 -35.23 19.33
CA ALA A 21 -37.51 -34.88 18.49
C ALA A 21 -37.87 -34.76 16.99
N ALA A 22 -38.81 -35.58 16.51
CA ALA A 22 -39.32 -35.51 15.14
C ALA A 22 -40.13 -34.23 14.89
N ASP A 23 -40.97 -33.83 15.83
CA ASP A 23 -41.74 -32.59 15.75
C ASP A 23 -40.83 -31.36 15.77
N GLU A 24 -39.86 -31.31 16.69
CA GLU A 24 -38.90 -30.22 16.72
C GLU A 24 -38.08 -30.12 15.41
N ARG A 25 -37.75 -31.27 14.81
CA ARG A 25 -37.08 -31.29 13.50
C ARG A 25 -37.97 -30.70 12.41
N ARG A 26 -39.23 -31.11 12.36
CA ARG A 26 -40.21 -30.59 11.40
C ARG A 26 -40.39 -29.07 11.55
N GLU A 27 -40.44 -28.58 12.78
CA GLU A 27 -40.51 -27.15 13.08
C GLU A 27 -39.27 -26.40 12.57
N ARG A 28 -38.07 -26.90 12.83
CA ARG A 28 -36.80 -26.31 12.35
C ARG A 28 -36.75 -26.24 10.82
N GLU A 29 -37.13 -27.32 10.13
CA GLU A 29 -37.17 -27.36 8.67
C GLU A 29 -38.21 -26.39 8.10
N ASN A 30 -39.41 -26.32 8.68
CA ASN A 30 -40.44 -25.39 8.24
C ASN A 30 -40.06 -23.93 8.48
N ALA A 31 -39.42 -23.63 9.61
CA ALA A 31 -38.87 -22.30 9.88
C ALA A 31 -37.82 -21.90 8.84
N ALA A 32 -36.95 -22.83 8.42
CA ALA A 32 -35.97 -22.60 7.36
C ALA A 32 -36.63 -22.38 5.99
N LYS A 33 -37.65 -23.16 5.63
CA LYS A 33 -38.45 -22.95 4.41
C LYS A 33 -39.07 -21.55 4.38
N LEU A 34 -39.73 -21.14 5.47
CA LEU A 34 -40.33 -19.81 5.59
C LEU A 34 -39.29 -18.69 5.52
N ARG A 35 -38.10 -18.90 6.12
CA ARG A 35 -36.98 -17.95 6.03
C ARG A 35 -36.49 -17.79 4.59
N ALA A 36 -36.25 -18.90 3.89
CA ALA A 36 -35.80 -18.87 2.49
C ALA A 36 -36.82 -18.18 1.57
N LEU A 37 -38.13 -18.43 1.78
CA LEU A 37 -39.19 -17.73 1.05
C LEU A 37 -39.19 -16.21 1.33
N ARG A 38 -39.05 -15.81 2.60
CA ARG A 38 -38.96 -14.38 2.98
C ARG A 38 -37.74 -13.71 2.37
N GLN A 39 -36.62 -14.43 2.25
CA GLN A 39 -35.39 -13.95 1.64
C GLN A 39 -35.44 -13.89 0.10
N ARG A 40 -36.52 -14.41 -0.53
CA ARG A 40 -36.69 -14.44 -1.99
C ARG A 40 -35.50 -15.07 -2.72
N VAL A 41 -35.08 -16.23 -2.24
CA VAL A 41 -33.95 -16.99 -2.81
C VAL A 41 -34.21 -17.31 -4.30
N PRO A 42 -33.24 -17.01 -5.20
CA PRO A 42 -33.45 -17.08 -6.64
C PRO A 42 -33.46 -18.50 -7.23
N SER A 43 -32.84 -19.48 -6.57
CA SER A 43 -32.72 -20.85 -7.07
C SER A 43 -33.27 -21.90 -6.09
N TYR A 44 -33.81 -23.00 -6.64
CA TYR A 44 -34.26 -24.13 -5.81
C TYR A 44 -33.10 -24.80 -5.07
N GLN A 45 -31.90 -24.78 -5.65
CA GLN A 45 -30.71 -25.35 -5.02
C GLN A 45 -30.36 -24.60 -3.73
N GLU A 46 -30.30 -23.27 -3.76
CA GLU A 46 -30.08 -22.47 -2.55
C GLU A 46 -31.20 -22.65 -1.52
N PHE A 47 -32.45 -22.76 -1.97
CA PHE A 47 -33.58 -23.07 -1.07
C PHE A 47 -33.38 -24.43 -0.37
N ARG A 48 -33.00 -25.47 -1.13
CA ARG A 48 -32.72 -26.80 -0.60
C ARG A 48 -31.59 -26.77 0.41
N ASP A 49 -30.51 -26.06 0.10
CA ASP A 49 -29.33 -25.97 0.96
C ASP A 49 -29.66 -25.30 2.30
N ILE A 50 -30.47 -24.23 2.29
CA ILE A 50 -30.96 -23.57 3.52
C ILE A 50 -31.79 -24.52 4.39
N VAL A 51 -32.66 -25.33 3.78
CA VAL A 51 -33.51 -26.28 4.53
C VAL A 51 -32.69 -27.44 5.09
N LEU A 52 -31.74 -27.98 4.32
CA LEU A 52 -30.83 -29.03 4.79
C LEU A 52 -29.95 -28.53 5.96
N ALA A 53 -29.53 -27.27 5.91
CA ALA A 53 -28.76 -26.62 6.96
C ALA A 53 -29.58 -26.16 8.19
N SER A 54 -30.88 -26.46 8.27
CA SER A 54 -31.77 -26.01 9.36
C SER A 54 -31.38 -26.51 10.76
N HIS A 55 -30.59 -27.58 10.83
CA HIS A 55 -30.07 -28.14 12.08
C HIS A 55 -28.85 -27.39 12.63
N LEU A 56 -28.24 -26.48 11.86
CA LEU A 56 -27.08 -25.70 12.28
C LEU A 56 -27.48 -24.63 13.30
N LYS A 57 -26.76 -24.60 14.43
CA LYS A 57 -26.96 -23.59 15.47
C LYS A 57 -26.06 -22.38 15.22
N PRO A 58 -26.52 -21.14 15.51
CA PRO A 58 -25.64 -19.98 15.52
C PRO A 58 -24.45 -20.23 16.45
N LEU A 59 -23.25 -19.84 16.02
CA LEU A 59 -22.04 -19.98 16.82
C LEU A 59 -22.19 -19.23 18.14
N GLU A 60 -22.06 -19.93 19.25
CA GLU A 60 -22.10 -19.33 20.57
C GLU A 60 -20.75 -18.65 20.88
N LYS A 61 -20.74 -17.73 21.86
CA LYS A 61 -19.51 -17.01 22.25
C LYS A 61 -18.39 -17.95 22.70
N LYS A 62 -18.75 -19.14 23.18
CA LYS A 62 -17.86 -20.23 23.62
C LYS A 62 -17.31 -21.09 22.47
N ASP A 63 -17.97 -21.09 21.31
CA ASP A 63 -17.54 -21.83 20.12
C ASP A 63 -16.50 -21.04 19.31
N LYS A 64 -16.28 -19.77 19.67
CA LYS A 64 -15.19 -18.96 19.11
C LYS A 64 -13.88 -19.52 19.65
N MET A 65 -13.15 -20.28 18.82
CA MET A 65 -11.79 -20.71 19.13
C MET A 65 -10.99 -19.56 19.74
N ASP A 66 -10.39 -19.83 20.91
CA ASP A 66 -9.49 -18.94 21.61
C ASP A 66 -8.36 -18.47 20.68
N LYS A 67 -8.57 -17.26 20.19
CA LYS A 67 -7.62 -16.24 19.71
C LYS A 67 -8.45 -15.28 18.88
N ARG A 68 -9.28 -14.48 19.56
CA ARG A 68 -9.53 -13.14 19.04
C ARG A 68 -8.20 -12.42 19.10
N ARG A 69 -7.36 -12.59 18.06
CA ARG A 69 -6.51 -11.49 17.64
C ARG A 69 -7.50 -10.35 17.48
N ASN A 70 -7.39 -9.33 18.32
CA ASN A 70 -8.10 -8.08 18.12
C ASN A 70 -7.59 -7.51 16.80
N VAL A 71 -8.07 -8.09 15.69
CA VAL A 71 -7.99 -7.48 14.38
C VAL A 71 -9.02 -6.38 14.49
N LEU A 72 -8.60 -5.24 15.02
CA LEU A 72 -9.31 -4.00 14.77
C LEU A 72 -9.33 -3.88 13.26
N TRP A 73 -10.48 -4.22 12.67
CA TRP A 73 -10.77 -3.95 11.25
C TRP A 73 -10.66 -2.46 10.94
N ASN A 74 -10.62 -1.61 11.98
CA ASN A 74 -10.35 -0.19 11.90
C ASN A 74 -9.39 0.24 13.03
N PRO A 75 -8.09 0.43 12.79
CA PRO A 75 -7.15 0.94 13.79
C PRO A 75 -7.48 2.36 14.28
N CYS A 76 -8.28 3.14 13.52
CA CYS A 76 -8.69 4.49 13.89
C CYS A 76 -9.92 4.54 14.81
N ALA A 77 -10.56 3.40 15.10
CA ALA A 77 -11.74 3.32 15.97
C ALA A 77 -11.40 3.07 17.44
N ALA A 78 -10.13 3.17 17.85
CA ALA A 78 -9.76 3.20 19.27
C ALA A 78 -10.23 4.55 19.86
N HIS A 79 -11.52 4.59 20.22
CA HIS A 79 -12.17 5.77 20.78
C HIS A 79 -11.56 6.13 22.14
N THR A 80 -10.65 7.11 22.16
CA THR A 80 -10.51 8.00 23.31
C THR A 80 -11.81 8.80 23.40
N LYS A 81 -12.51 8.69 24.54
CA LYS A 81 -13.72 9.48 24.80
C LYS A 81 -13.34 10.97 24.80
N ALA A 82 -13.65 11.67 23.72
CA ALA A 82 -13.68 13.12 23.67
C ALA A 82 -15.09 13.58 23.24
N PRO A 83 -15.56 14.76 23.69
CA PRO A 83 -16.91 15.24 23.46
C PRO A 83 -17.14 15.48 21.97
N GLN A 84 -18.31 15.07 21.49
CA GLN A 84 -18.77 15.32 20.13
C GLN A 84 -19.12 16.80 19.95
N THR A 85 -19.07 17.22 18.68
CA THR A 85 -19.61 18.46 18.07
C THR A 85 -18.71 19.69 18.05
N SER A 86 -17.74 19.64 17.14
CA SER A 86 -17.44 20.75 16.21
C SER A 86 -16.73 20.13 15.00
N ASP A 87 -16.92 20.73 13.84
CA ASP A 87 -16.25 20.41 12.58
C ASP A 87 -14.82 19.90 12.82
N VAL A 88 -14.53 18.64 12.46
CA VAL A 88 -13.18 18.10 12.63
C VAL A 88 -12.36 18.65 11.47
N GLU A 89 -11.91 19.90 11.62
CA GLU A 89 -10.65 20.32 11.03
C GLU A 89 -9.59 19.40 11.64
N ILE A 90 -9.21 18.39 10.86
CA ILE A 90 -8.00 17.62 11.12
C ILE A 90 -6.88 18.66 11.25
N PRO A 91 -6.19 18.78 12.39
CA PRO A 91 -5.06 19.68 12.51
C PRO A 91 -4.12 19.40 11.34
N GLN A 92 -3.84 20.43 10.54
CA GLN A 92 -2.86 20.36 9.47
C GLN A 92 -1.48 20.23 10.12
N GLU A 93 -1.14 19.05 10.62
CA GLU A 93 0.22 18.70 11.02
C GLU A 93 1.05 18.49 9.75
N LEU A 94 1.34 19.58 9.04
CA LEU A 94 2.46 19.65 8.09
C LEU A 94 3.78 19.99 8.80
N ASP A 95 3.75 20.19 10.11
CA ASP A 95 4.92 20.62 10.90
C ASP A 95 5.97 19.51 11.08
N GLN A 96 5.66 18.24 10.74
CA GLN A 96 6.60 17.12 10.83
C GLN A 96 6.67 16.31 9.54
N LEU A 97 7.89 15.98 9.14
CA LEU A 97 8.15 15.07 8.02
C LEU A 97 7.60 13.67 8.34
N PRO A 98 6.93 13.00 7.38
CA PRO A 98 6.31 11.71 7.62
C PRO A 98 7.36 10.67 7.96
N GLY A 99 7.20 10.01 9.11
CA GLY A 99 8.10 8.95 9.58
C GLY A 99 7.65 7.56 9.13
N THR A 100 6.38 7.42 8.75
CA THR A 100 5.77 6.16 8.32
C THR A 100 5.13 6.25 6.94
N SER A 101 4.94 5.10 6.29
CA SER A 101 4.31 5.07 4.95
C SER A 101 2.87 5.57 4.97
N ALA A 102 2.14 5.31 6.05
CA ALA A 102 0.76 5.75 6.22
C ALA A 102 0.64 7.28 6.35
N GLU A 103 1.53 7.90 7.13
CA GLU A 103 1.63 9.37 7.23
C GLU A 103 1.94 9.97 5.86
N PHE A 104 2.95 9.43 5.16
CA PHE A 104 3.29 9.89 3.81
C PHE A 104 2.07 9.81 2.88
N TYR A 105 1.35 8.68 2.84
CA TYR A 105 0.17 8.53 2.00
C TYR A 105 -0.93 9.53 2.33
N ARG A 106 -1.16 9.78 3.62
CA ARG A 106 -2.14 10.77 4.07
C ARG A 106 -1.77 12.15 3.54
N ASP A 107 -0.52 12.57 3.73
CA ASP A 107 -0.08 13.91 3.39
C ASP A 107 0.00 14.09 1.86
N TRP A 108 0.50 13.08 1.15
CA TRP A 108 0.57 13.04 -0.31
C TRP A 108 -0.79 13.16 -1.01
N ARG A 109 -1.85 12.57 -0.43
CA ARG A 109 -3.20 12.56 -1.01
C ARG A 109 -4.08 13.71 -0.52
N ARG A 110 -3.91 14.18 0.71
CA ARG A 110 -4.81 15.17 1.33
C ARG A 110 -4.23 16.58 1.37
N CYS A 111 -2.93 16.71 1.64
CA CYS A 111 -2.30 17.99 1.93
C CYS A 111 -1.65 18.60 0.69
N LEU A 112 -0.99 17.76 -0.13
CA LEU A 112 -0.23 18.22 -1.29
C LEU A 112 -1.12 18.30 -2.54
N LYS A 113 -1.46 19.53 -2.95
CA LYS A 113 -2.30 19.77 -4.14
C LYS A 113 -1.48 20.21 -5.35
N SER A 114 -0.35 20.87 -5.12
CA SER A 114 0.54 21.32 -6.19
C SER A 114 1.66 20.31 -6.46
N GLY A 115 2.04 20.15 -7.74
CA GLY A 115 3.20 19.34 -8.12
C GLY A 115 4.51 19.85 -7.49
N LYS A 116 4.65 21.17 -7.30
CA LYS A 116 5.82 21.78 -6.65
C LYS A 116 5.93 21.42 -5.17
N GLU A 117 4.81 21.39 -4.45
CA GLU A 117 4.79 20.98 -3.03
C GLU A 117 5.16 19.50 -2.89
N LYS A 118 4.65 18.65 -3.80
CA LYS A 118 5.01 17.23 -3.87
C LYS A 118 6.50 17.03 -4.15
N TYR A 119 7.05 17.83 -5.06
CA TYR A 119 8.47 17.81 -5.39
C TYR A 119 9.33 18.22 -4.20
N GLN A 120 8.99 19.33 -3.54
CA GLN A 120 9.70 19.82 -2.36
C GLN A 120 9.70 18.79 -1.22
N LEU A 121 8.56 18.16 -0.96
CA LEU A 121 8.48 17.11 0.07
C LEU A 121 9.41 15.93 -0.26
N LEU A 122 9.48 15.50 -1.53
CA LEU A 122 10.36 14.41 -1.94
C LEU A 122 11.84 14.76 -1.69
N LEU A 123 12.23 16.01 -1.95
CA LEU A 123 13.58 16.50 -1.67
C LEU A 123 13.87 16.58 -0.17
N GLU A 124 12.93 17.12 0.62
CA GLU A 124 13.09 17.27 2.07
C GLU A 124 13.19 15.93 2.80
N LEU A 125 12.44 14.91 2.37
CA LEU A 125 12.63 13.54 2.86
C LEU A 125 13.96 12.94 2.40
N GLY A 126 14.31 13.18 1.13
CA GLY A 126 15.48 12.60 0.47
C GLY A 126 15.43 11.08 0.35
N GLY A 127 16.43 10.51 -0.34
CA GLY A 127 16.44 9.08 -0.68
C GLY A 127 16.45 8.15 0.53
N LYS A 128 17.26 8.46 1.56
CA LYS A 128 17.42 7.59 2.75
C LYS A 128 16.14 7.46 3.58
N ALA A 129 15.38 8.54 3.76
CA ALA A 129 14.12 8.46 4.49
C ALA A 129 13.07 7.73 3.65
N LEU A 130 12.97 8.05 2.36
CA LEU A 130 12.04 7.41 1.43
C LEU A 130 12.27 5.90 1.34
N GLY A 131 13.54 5.46 1.27
CA GLY A 131 13.89 4.04 1.29
C GLY A 131 13.54 3.32 2.59
N ARG A 132 13.58 4.01 3.74
CA ARG A 132 13.14 3.46 5.04
C ARG A 132 11.62 3.36 5.12
N ILE A 133 10.91 4.41 4.70
CA ILE A 133 9.44 4.49 4.71
C ILE A 133 8.82 3.43 3.80
N PHE A 134 9.39 3.24 2.61
CA PHE A 134 8.89 2.31 1.60
C PHE A 134 9.69 1.01 1.48
N GLN A 135 10.44 0.64 2.53
CA GLN A 135 11.27 -0.57 2.51
C GLN A 135 10.45 -1.84 2.22
N ALA A 136 9.21 -1.89 2.74
CA ALA A 136 8.32 -3.03 2.57
C ALA A 136 7.65 -3.03 1.19
N ASP A 137 7.08 -1.90 0.78
CA ASP A 137 6.40 -1.73 -0.49
C ASP A 137 6.21 -0.23 -0.82
N LEU A 138 6.30 0.10 -2.10
CA LEU A 138 5.75 1.32 -2.67
C LEU A 138 4.34 0.95 -3.10
N GLY A 139 3.33 1.42 -2.37
CA GLY A 139 1.95 1.15 -2.72
C GLY A 139 1.58 1.68 -4.11
N PHE A 140 0.57 1.03 -4.68
CA PHE A 140 0.20 1.12 -6.09
C PHE A 140 0.07 2.56 -6.60
N GLY A 141 0.66 2.82 -7.78
CA GLY A 141 0.60 4.09 -8.51
C GLY A 141 1.53 5.19 -7.98
N LEU A 142 2.10 5.04 -6.78
CA LEU A 142 2.91 6.09 -6.18
C LEU A 142 4.24 6.30 -6.91
N LEU A 143 4.86 5.21 -7.42
CA LEU A 143 6.10 5.31 -8.19
C LEU A 143 5.92 6.15 -9.45
N GLY A 144 4.83 5.94 -10.19
CA GLY A 144 4.52 6.71 -11.39
C GLY A 144 4.34 8.18 -11.09
N GLU A 145 3.57 8.50 -10.05
CA GLU A 145 3.38 9.89 -9.59
C GLU A 145 4.71 10.55 -9.19
N PHE A 146 5.61 9.83 -8.51
CA PHE A 146 6.93 10.35 -8.18
C PHE A 146 7.73 10.70 -9.43
N LEU A 147 7.77 9.79 -10.41
CA LEU A 147 8.51 10.00 -11.65
C LEU A 147 7.96 11.20 -12.44
N THR A 148 6.65 11.35 -12.51
CA THR A 148 6.01 12.50 -13.17
C THR A 148 6.33 13.81 -12.46
N VAL A 149 6.17 13.87 -11.13
CA VAL A 149 6.45 15.07 -10.33
C VAL A 149 7.92 15.49 -10.45
N LEU A 150 8.84 14.52 -10.42
CA LEU A 150 10.28 14.76 -10.61
C LEU A 150 10.57 15.26 -12.03
N ALA A 151 9.99 14.65 -13.06
CA ALA A 151 10.19 15.07 -14.45
C ALA A 151 9.73 16.51 -14.72
N GLU A 152 8.61 16.92 -14.11
CA GLU A 152 8.02 18.24 -14.28
C GLU A 152 8.80 19.36 -13.57
N ASN A 153 9.45 19.07 -12.44
CA ASN A 153 10.01 20.08 -11.54
C ASN A 153 11.53 19.99 -11.33
N VAL A 154 12.23 19.13 -12.07
CA VAL A 154 13.68 18.92 -11.92
C VAL A 154 14.51 20.20 -12.14
N CYS A 155 15.42 20.46 -11.21
CA CYS A 155 16.39 21.56 -11.25
C CYS A 155 17.84 21.01 -11.22
N HIS A 156 18.82 21.78 -11.73
CA HIS A 156 20.23 21.38 -11.74
C HIS A 156 20.80 21.20 -10.32
N GLU A 157 20.37 22.02 -9.35
CA GLU A 157 20.84 21.99 -7.97
C GLU A 157 20.45 20.71 -7.22
N ASP A 158 19.31 20.11 -7.60
CA ASP A 158 18.74 18.94 -6.92
C ASP A 158 19.20 17.61 -7.52
N ARG A 159 20.08 17.63 -8.54
CA ARG A 159 20.46 16.44 -9.32
C ARG A 159 20.93 15.27 -8.44
N ASP A 160 21.85 15.52 -7.50
CA ASP A 160 22.34 14.49 -6.58
C ASP A 160 21.22 13.94 -5.68
N ALA A 161 20.37 14.82 -5.14
CA ALA A 161 19.23 14.41 -4.32
C ALA A 161 18.25 13.52 -5.09
N ILE A 162 17.96 13.85 -6.35
CA ILE A 162 17.09 13.07 -7.23
C ILE A 162 17.70 11.71 -7.53
N LEU A 163 19.01 11.64 -7.83
CA LEU A 163 19.70 10.37 -8.06
C LEU A 163 19.66 9.47 -6.81
N GLN A 164 19.86 10.03 -5.62
CA GLN A 164 19.74 9.29 -4.36
C GLN A 164 18.30 8.79 -4.11
N ILE A 165 17.29 9.60 -4.47
CA ILE A 165 15.88 9.20 -4.39
C ILE A 165 15.61 8.03 -5.34
N LEU A 166 15.97 8.14 -6.63
CA LEU A 166 15.79 7.09 -7.63
C LEU A 166 16.52 5.80 -7.24
N GLN A 167 17.74 5.91 -6.72
CA GLN A 167 18.50 4.78 -6.22
C GLN A 167 17.79 4.09 -5.05
N SER A 168 17.28 4.87 -4.09
CA SER A 168 16.56 4.35 -2.93
C SER A 168 15.24 3.69 -3.31
N LEU A 169 14.50 4.26 -4.25
CA LEU A 169 13.25 3.69 -4.79
C LEU A 169 13.52 2.36 -5.52
N SER A 170 14.61 2.28 -6.28
CA SER A 170 15.01 1.06 -6.99
C SER A 170 15.35 -0.11 -6.05
N GLY A 171 15.69 0.18 -4.78
CA GLY A 171 16.02 -0.81 -3.75
C GLY A 171 14.81 -1.39 -3.01
N THR A 172 13.58 -0.95 -3.31
CA THR A 172 12.37 -1.42 -2.62
C THR A 172 11.98 -2.84 -3.05
N LYS A 173 11.40 -3.63 -2.14
CA LYS A 173 11.15 -5.08 -2.36
C LYS A 173 10.25 -5.39 -3.56
N ARG A 174 9.35 -4.47 -3.93
CA ARG A 174 8.41 -4.63 -5.05
C ARG A 174 8.65 -3.66 -6.20
N PHE A 175 9.88 -3.16 -6.34
CA PHE A 175 10.22 -2.22 -7.41
C PHE A 175 9.86 -2.74 -8.81
N ARG A 176 10.21 -4.00 -9.11
CA ARG A 176 9.91 -4.62 -10.41
C ARG A 176 8.41 -4.64 -10.74
N LEU A 177 7.58 -4.99 -9.77
CA LEU A 177 6.13 -4.99 -9.94
C LEU A 177 5.61 -3.56 -10.16
N ASN A 178 6.13 -2.58 -9.42
CA ASN A 178 5.75 -1.19 -9.61
C ASN A 178 6.13 -0.68 -11.02
N MET A 179 7.27 -1.10 -11.56
CA MET A 179 7.67 -0.81 -12.94
C MET A 179 6.74 -1.43 -13.99
N ASP A 180 6.33 -2.68 -13.78
CA ASP A 180 5.41 -3.39 -14.70
C ASP A 180 4.01 -2.76 -14.73
N LEU A 181 3.63 -2.07 -13.64
CA LEU A 181 2.33 -1.42 -13.48
C LEU A 181 2.30 0.05 -13.92
N LEU A 182 3.44 0.61 -14.38
CA LEU A 182 3.48 1.97 -14.92
C LEU A 182 2.70 2.05 -16.23
N SER A 183 1.92 3.12 -16.37
CA SER A 183 1.29 3.50 -17.64
C SER A 183 2.33 4.00 -18.65
N GLU A 184 1.98 4.00 -19.94
CA GLU A 184 2.87 4.50 -20.99
C GLU A 184 3.20 5.99 -20.82
N SER A 185 2.27 6.80 -20.31
CA SER A 185 2.55 8.20 -19.97
C SER A 185 3.59 8.35 -18.86
N GLU A 186 3.52 7.53 -17.81
CA GLU A 186 4.48 7.58 -16.69
C GLU A 186 5.85 7.05 -17.11
N LYS A 187 5.89 6.07 -18.02
CA LYS A 187 7.15 5.61 -18.66
C LYS A 187 7.77 6.70 -19.53
N GLU A 188 6.98 7.50 -20.23
CA GLU A 188 7.52 8.65 -20.97
C GLU A 188 8.05 9.72 -20.02
N SER A 189 7.34 10.01 -18.92
CA SER A 189 7.84 10.92 -17.88
C SER A 189 9.16 10.43 -17.28
N SER A 190 9.34 9.12 -17.09
CA SER A 190 10.61 8.57 -16.61
C SER A 190 11.73 8.75 -17.66
N ARG A 191 11.46 8.47 -18.94
CA ARG A 191 12.39 8.72 -20.05
C ARG A 191 12.81 10.19 -20.11
N ASP A 192 11.85 11.11 -19.99
CA ASP A 192 12.10 12.55 -19.99
C ASP A 192 12.94 13.00 -18.80
N LEU A 193 12.66 12.48 -17.60
CA LEU A 193 13.47 12.73 -16.40
C LEU A 193 14.94 12.32 -16.61
N PHE A 194 15.19 11.09 -17.09
CA PHE A 194 16.57 10.64 -17.33
C PHE A 194 17.26 11.43 -18.44
N ARG A 195 16.53 11.86 -19.49
CA ARG A 195 17.06 12.74 -20.54
C ARG A 195 17.51 14.09 -19.97
N LYS A 196 16.72 14.68 -19.09
CA LYS A 196 17.06 15.93 -18.37
C LYS A 196 18.27 15.73 -17.44
N LEU A 197 18.31 14.63 -16.68
CA LEU A 197 19.44 14.34 -15.79
C LEU A 197 20.77 14.12 -16.54
N GLN A 198 20.71 13.62 -17.78
CA GLN A 198 21.86 13.49 -18.68
C GLN A 198 22.29 14.82 -19.30
N SER A 199 21.35 15.69 -19.72
CA SER A 199 21.74 17.00 -20.25
C SER A 199 22.47 17.82 -19.19
N MET A 200 22.03 17.71 -17.93
CA MET A 200 22.67 18.38 -16.79
C MET A 200 24.13 17.95 -16.54
N SER A 201 24.55 16.75 -16.97
CA SER A 201 25.96 16.32 -16.85
C SER A 201 26.86 16.96 -17.92
N ARG A 202 26.29 17.28 -19.08
CA ARG A 202 27.06 17.78 -20.25
C ARG A 202 27.30 19.28 -20.17
N ASP A 203 26.47 20.02 -19.42
CA ASP A 203 26.55 21.47 -19.36
C ASP A 203 27.73 21.98 -18.51
N SER A 204 28.34 21.16 -17.64
CA SER A 204 29.56 21.53 -16.90
C SER A 204 30.77 21.78 -17.83
N TRP A 205 30.74 21.22 -19.05
CA TRP A 205 31.85 21.28 -20.00
C TRP A 205 31.91 22.59 -20.82
N THR A 206 30.84 23.40 -20.84
CA THR A 206 30.74 24.54 -21.78
C THR A 206 31.03 25.91 -21.17
N ALA A 207 31.15 26.02 -19.83
CA ALA A 207 31.39 27.29 -19.15
C ALA A 207 32.89 27.62 -18.93
N GLY A 208 33.80 26.72 -19.31
CA GLY A 208 35.24 26.83 -19.03
C GLY A 208 36.12 27.10 -20.24
N HIS A 209 35.91 28.21 -20.96
CA HIS A 209 36.91 28.71 -21.91
C HIS A 209 37.21 30.20 -21.67
N PRO A 210 38.15 30.55 -20.78
CA PRO A 210 38.81 31.84 -20.82
C PRO A 210 40.04 31.73 -21.74
N SER A 211 39.93 32.36 -22.90
CA SER A 211 41.10 32.75 -23.70
C SER A 211 41.93 33.76 -22.89
N GLY A 212 43.15 33.41 -22.49
CA GLY A 212 44.10 34.36 -21.87
C GLY A 212 45.36 33.68 -21.32
N PRO A 213 46.57 34.20 -21.59
CA PRO A 213 47.82 33.43 -21.44
C PRO A 213 48.44 33.49 -20.04
N ALA A 214 49.08 32.38 -19.68
CA ALA A 214 50.28 32.23 -18.85
C ALA A 214 50.37 32.98 -17.50
N GLY A 215 50.27 32.23 -16.40
CA GLY A 215 50.75 32.63 -15.07
C GLY A 215 50.74 31.45 -14.08
N CYS A 216 51.91 31.15 -13.49
CA CYS A 216 52.21 30.00 -12.64
C CYS A 216 51.26 29.72 -11.46
N GLY A 217 50.95 28.43 -11.23
CA GLY A 217 50.29 27.94 -10.00
C GLY A 217 49.82 26.47 -10.01
N ALA A 218 50.55 25.55 -10.67
CA ALA A 218 50.01 24.27 -11.15
C ALA A 218 50.11 23.04 -10.20
N GLU A 219 49.87 23.16 -8.89
CA GLU A 219 49.93 21.99 -7.99
C GLU A 219 48.73 21.79 -7.05
N ARG A 220 47.94 22.83 -6.75
CA ARG A 220 46.73 22.70 -5.92
C ARG A 220 45.43 22.56 -6.72
N GLU A 221 45.40 23.03 -7.97
CA GLU A 221 44.22 22.91 -8.84
C GLU A 221 44.08 21.52 -9.46
N ALA A 222 45.19 20.81 -9.71
CA ALA A 222 45.16 19.46 -10.30
C ALA A 222 44.40 18.46 -9.43
N HIS A 223 44.56 18.50 -8.10
CA HIS A 223 43.88 17.57 -7.18
C HIS A 223 42.38 17.84 -7.04
N LEU A 224 41.96 19.11 -7.16
CA LEU A 224 40.57 19.53 -7.02
C LEU A 224 39.79 19.21 -8.31
N VAL A 225 40.40 19.46 -9.47
CA VAL A 225 39.84 19.12 -10.80
C VAL A 225 39.73 17.60 -11.00
N ASP A 226 40.73 16.83 -10.56
CA ASP A 226 40.71 15.36 -10.65
C ASP A 226 39.57 14.76 -9.81
N SER A 227 39.37 15.25 -8.58
CA SER A 227 38.27 14.79 -7.71
C SER A 227 36.87 15.15 -8.24
N SER A 228 36.72 16.28 -8.95
CA SER A 228 35.46 16.67 -9.58
C SER A 228 35.14 15.80 -10.80
N LEU A 229 36.15 15.46 -11.62
CA LEU A 229 35.99 14.59 -12.78
C LEU A 229 35.67 13.15 -12.38
N GLU A 230 36.29 12.63 -11.31
CA GLU A 230 35.98 11.30 -10.77
C GLU A 230 34.55 11.21 -10.27
N LYS A 231 34.06 12.25 -9.57
CA LYS A 231 32.69 12.32 -9.05
C LYS A 231 31.66 12.38 -10.19
N GLU A 232 31.89 13.17 -11.23
CA GLU A 232 31.01 13.22 -12.40
C GLU A 232 30.96 11.86 -13.12
N ALA A 233 32.10 11.18 -13.29
CA ALA A 233 32.15 9.85 -13.90
C ALA A 233 31.47 8.75 -13.05
N GLU A 234 31.41 8.93 -11.73
CA GLU A 234 30.63 8.08 -10.84
C GLU A 234 29.12 8.34 -10.96
N GLU A 235 28.72 9.62 -11.02
CA GLU A 235 27.33 10.02 -11.25
C GLU A 235 26.80 9.51 -12.60
N GLU A 236 27.58 9.59 -13.67
CA GLU A 236 27.19 9.04 -14.97
C GLU A 236 27.00 7.52 -14.93
N ARG A 237 27.89 6.81 -14.24
CA ARG A 237 27.74 5.36 -14.02
C ARG A 237 26.47 5.03 -13.24
N ILE A 238 26.14 5.82 -12.21
CA ILE A 238 24.91 5.67 -11.44
C ILE A 238 23.69 5.91 -12.35
N VAL A 239 23.71 6.96 -13.18
CA VAL A 239 22.62 7.26 -14.13
C VAL A 239 22.40 6.10 -15.09
N MET A 240 23.46 5.53 -15.68
CA MET A 240 23.34 4.39 -16.60
C MET A 240 22.76 3.14 -15.93
N GLU A 241 23.18 2.84 -14.70
CA GLU A 241 22.64 1.71 -13.93
C GLU A 241 21.16 1.94 -13.58
N LEU A 242 20.78 3.17 -13.22
CA LEU A 242 19.39 3.52 -12.95
C LEU A 242 18.52 3.41 -14.21
N MET A 243 18.98 3.90 -15.36
CA MET A 243 18.25 3.76 -16.62
C MET A 243 17.95 2.29 -16.94
N LYS A 244 18.92 1.41 -16.73
CA LYS A 244 18.74 -0.03 -16.89
C LYS A 244 17.66 -0.59 -15.95
N ARG A 245 17.66 -0.16 -14.68
CA ARG A 245 16.65 -0.60 -13.68
C ARG A 245 15.25 -0.08 -14.00
N TYR A 246 15.15 1.15 -14.47
CA TYR A 246 13.89 1.78 -14.86
C TYR A 246 13.47 1.44 -16.30
N GLN A 247 14.19 0.54 -16.99
CA GLN A 247 13.89 0.09 -18.36
C GLN A 247 13.79 1.26 -19.35
N VAL A 248 14.54 2.32 -19.09
CA VAL A 248 14.66 3.51 -19.92
C VAL A 248 15.84 3.28 -20.86
N ASN A 249 15.53 2.73 -22.04
CA ASN A 249 16.47 2.60 -23.16
C ASN A 249 16.13 3.62 -24.25
#